data_AF-A0A3D2C3U2-F1
#
_entry.id   AF-A0A3D2C3U2-F1
#
_cell.length_a   1.000
_cell.length_b   1.000
_cell.length_c   1.000
_cell.angle_alpha   90.00
_cell.angle_beta   90.00
_cell.angle_gamma   90.00
#
_symmetry.space_group_name_H-M   'P 1'
#
loop_
_entity.id
_entity.type
_entity.pdbx_description
1 polymer ?
#
loop_
_entity_poly.entity_id
_entity_poly.type
_entity_poly.pdbx_seq_one_letter_code
_entity_poly.pdbx_strand_id
1 'polypeptide(L)'
;VDFHFMSGDEWARAIKFTRVINAFFCWDFNSCEMLRKDGVLHPIDYANACPDSQVTSLHYHFPWLVKSLLKWSLFCAATKRPMRLHPQWQPFFDIADDNRLSFDEKLDKYDVIAREHFDADRFSEFCDEHLPHLDRLALDYFGTQAFRDAVRTKVSALYPEHEIDQFTEHFFGLVQFWRKTEADRLGVPFRSGT
;
A
#
# COMPACT_ATOMS: atom_id res chain seq x y z
N VAL A 1 -9.60 -14.57 -0.58
CA VAL A 1 -9.26 -13.18 -0.17
C VAL A 1 -10.41 -12.73 0.68
N ASP A 2 -10.12 -12.37 1.93
CA ASP A 2 -11.14 -11.97 2.88
C ASP A 2 -11.29 -10.45 2.87
N PHE A 3 -12.53 -9.99 2.87
CA PHE A 3 -12.88 -8.58 2.88
C PHE A 3 -13.58 -8.24 4.19
N HIS A 4 -13.47 -6.97 4.62
CA HIS A 4 -14.22 -6.43 5.77
C HIS A 4 -14.00 -7.19 7.09
N PHE A 5 -12.82 -7.79 7.29
CA PHE A 5 -12.50 -8.51 8.52
C PHE A 5 -12.14 -7.57 9.69
N MET A 6 -11.91 -6.28 9.44
CA MET A 6 -11.71 -5.22 10.45
C MET A 6 -12.86 -4.22 10.43
N SER A 7 -13.15 -3.61 11.59
CA SER A 7 -14.05 -2.46 11.67
C SER A 7 -13.45 -1.21 11.01
N GLY A 8 -14.27 -0.19 10.76
CA GLY A 8 -13.79 1.10 10.25
C GLY A 8 -12.78 1.77 11.18
N ASP A 9 -12.98 1.66 12.49
CA ASP A 9 -12.10 2.24 13.50
C ASP A 9 -10.75 1.50 13.57
N GLU A 10 -10.78 0.16 13.51
CA GLU A 10 -9.56 -0.67 13.42
C GLU A 10 -8.76 -0.31 12.16
N TRP A 11 -9.44 -0.18 11.03
CA TRP A 11 -8.81 0.22 9.76
C TRP A 11 -8.19 1.61 9.83
N ALA A 12 -8.91 2.59 10.39
CA ALA A 12 -8.40 3.94 10.58
C ALA A 12 -7.16 3.95 11.49
N ARG A 13 -7.17 3.18 12.58
CA ARG A 13 -6.04 3.04 13.50
C ARG A 13 -4.83 2.40 12.81
N ALA A 14 -5.02 1.34 12.02
CA ALA A 14 -3.95 0.70 11.25
C ALA A 14 -3.27 1.69 10.27
N ILE A 15 -4.06 2.51 9.57
CA ILE A 15 -3.53 3.56 8.69
C ILE A 15 -2.66 4.56 9.48
N LYS A 16 -3.17 5.05 10.62
CA LYS A 16 -2.45 6.02 11.45
C LYS A 16 -1.13 5.44 11.94
N PHE A 17 -1.12 4.22 12.46
CA PHE A 17 0.12 3.56 12.89
C PHE A 17 1.15 3.50 11.77
N THR A 18 0.78 2.96 10.62
CA THR A 18 1.68 2.82 9.47
C THR A 18 2.20 4.18 9.02
N ARG A 19 1.35 5.21 8.91
CA ARG A 19 1.76 6.55 8.49
C ARG A 19 2.72 7.20 9.50
N VAL A 20 2.39 7.10 10.80
CA VAL A 20 3.18 7.70 11.89
C VAL A 20 4.56 7.06 11.97
N ILE A 21 4.64 5.72 11.93
CA ILE A 21 5.91 4.99 11.96
C ILE A 21 6.79 5.43 10.79
N ASN A 22 6.22 5.49 9.59
CA ASN A 22 6.94 5.90 8.39
C ASN A 22 7.41 7.36 8.45
N ALA A 23 6.57 8.29 8.92
CA ALA A 23 6.96 9.68 9.11
C ALA A 23 8.06 9.85 10.17
N PHE A 24 7.98 9.06 11.25
CA PHE A 24 8.95 9.09 12.35
C PHE A 24 10.35 8.65 11.87
N PHE A 25 10.42 7.64 11.00
CA PHE A 25 11.70 7.15 10.44
C PHE A 25 12.09 7.76 9.09
N CYS A 26 11.27 8.67 8.55
CA CYS A 26 11.44 9.23 7.20
C CYS A 26 11.46 8.15 6.09
N TRP A 27 10.64 7.11 6.22
CA TRP A 27 10.49 6.07 5.20
C TRP A 27 9.28 6.35 4.32
N ASP A 28 9.52 6.53 3.02
CA ASP A 28 8.45 6.59 2.02
C ASP A 28 7.93 5.18 1.64
N PHE A 29 8.67 4.14 2.00
CA PHE A 29 8.34 2.75 1.67
C PHE A 29 8.73 1.78 2.80
N ASN A 30 7.74 1.01 3.29
CA ASN A 30 7.88 0.12 4.45
C ASN A 30 6.69 -0.85 4.48
N SER A 31 6.82 -1.95 5.23
CA SER A 31 5.67 -2.76 5.67
C SER A 31 5.48 -2.65 7.18
N CYS A 32 4.22 -2.78 7.61
CA CYS A 32 3.86 -2.80 9.03
C CYS A 32 2.90 -3.96 9.30
N GLU A 33 3.33 -4.86 10.15
CA GLU A 33 2.60 -6.03 10.62
C GLU A 33 2.00 -5.75 12.00
N MET A 34 0.74 -6.14 12.16
CA MET A 34 0.00 -5.95 13.40
C MET A 34 -0.72 -7.24 13.76
N LEU A 35 -0.59 -7.67 15.02
CA LEU A 35 -1.46 -8.69 15.58
C LEU A 35 -2.80 -8.06 15.93
N ARG A 36 -3.86 -8.71 15.50
CA ARG A 36 -5.22 -8.33 15.87
C ARG A 36 -5.75 -9.31 16.91
N LYS A 37 -6.18 -8.80 18.07
CA LYS A 37 -6.81 -9.59 19.14
C LYS A 37 -7.92 -8.78 19.77
N ASP A 38 -9.14 -9.35 19.81
CA ASP A 38 -10.30 -8.76 20.49
C ASP A 38 -10.56 -7.29 20.14
N GLY A 39 -10.40 -6.92 18.86
CA GLY A 39 -10.61 -5.54 18.40
C GLY A 39 -9.38 -4.61 18.53
N VAL A 40 -8.27 -5.12 19.06
CA VAL A 40 -7.05 -4.34 19.36
C VAL A 40 -5.94 -4.74 18.39
N LEU A 41 -5.25 -3.72 17.87
CA LEU A 41 -4.10 -3.86 16.98
C LEU A 41 -2.80 -3.65 17.76
N HIS A 42 -1.88 -4.60 17.64
CA HIS A 42 -0.56 -4.57 18.26
C HIS A 42 0.50 -4.62 17.17
N PRO A 43 1.20 -3.52 16.86
CA PRO A 43 2.33 -3.53 15.94
C PRO A 43 3.43 -4.47 16.45
N ILE A 44 3.92 -5.38 15.60
CA ILE A 44 4.93 -6.39 15.98
C ILE A 44 6.15 -6.41 15.07
N ASP A 45 5.99 -6.09 13.79
CA ASP A 45 7.09 -5.91 12.85
C ASP A 45 6.76 -4.73 11.94
N TYR A 46 7.41 -3.59 12.17
CA TYR A 46 7.06 -2.33 11.51
C TYR A 46 8.29 -1.55 11.03
N ALA A 47 9.47 -2.18 11.08
CA ALA A 47 10.74 -1.61 10.71
C ALA A 47 11.36 -2.33 9.51
N ASN A 48 10.55 -2.58 8.48
CA ASN A 48 10.94 -3.31 7.28
C ASN A 48 10.93 -2.40 6.04
N ALA A 49 11.93 -1.52 5.96
CA ALA A 49 12.08 -0.51 4.90
C ALA A 49 12.46 -1.09 3.51
N CYS A 50 12.39 -2.41 3.32
CA CYS A 50 12.53 -3.08 2.04
C CYS A 50 11.55 -4.28 1.99
N PRO A 51 10.23 -4.02 2.00
CA PRO A 51 9.25 -5.07 2.09
C PRO A 51 9.20 -5.90 0.80
N ASP A 52 8.84 -7.18 0.94
CA ASP A 52 8.69 -8.09 -0.19
C ASP A 52 7.54 -7.63 -1.11
N SER A 53 7.95 -6.96 -2.19
CA SER A 53 7.08 -6.23 -3.10
C SER A 53 6.80 -7.04 -4.36
N GLN A 54 6.38 -8.29 -4.17
CA GLN A 54 6.33 -9.31 -5.23
C GLN A 54 4.91 -9.82 -5.44
N VAL A 55 4.57 -10.21 -6.67
CA VAL A 55 3.27 -10.82 -6.98
C VAL A 55 3.05 -12.13 -6.21
N THR A 56 4.14 -12.83 -5.90
CA THR A 56 4.21 -14.07 -5.11
C THR A 56 4.05 -13.85 -3.60
N SER A 57 4.04 -12.59 -3.13
CA SER A 57 3.87 -12.24 -1.72
C SER A 57 2.54 -11.52 -1.48
N LEU A 58 2.22 -10.56 -2.35
CA LEU A 58 1.03 -9.71 -2.22
C LEU A 58 -0.18 -10.22 -3.01
N HIS A 59 0.05 -11.07 -4.00
CA HIS A 59 -1.00 -11.78 -4.74
C HIS A 59 -2.06 -10.81 -5.31
N TYR A 60 -3.30 -10.93 -4.80
CA TYR A 60 -4.44 -10.07 -5.09
C TYR A 60 -4.16 -8.57 -4.84
N HIS A 61 -3.33 -8.23 -3.86
CA HIS A 61 -3.01 -6.84 -3.50
C HIS A 61 -1.85 -6.26 -4.31
N PHE A 62 -1.14 -7.06 -5.11
CA PHE A 62 0.01 -6.61 -5.90
C PHE A 62 -0.32 -5.43 -6.84
N PRO A 63 -1.44 -5.43 -7.58
CA PRO A 63 -1.83 -4.28 -8.41
C PRO A 63 -2.01 -2.98 -7.62
N TRP A 64 -2.54 -3.06 -6.39
CA TRP A 64 -2.68 -1.89 -5.52
C TRP A 64 -1.32 -1.31 -5.17
N LEU A 65 -0.34 -2.15 -4.82
CA LEU A 65 1.03 -1.71 -4.54
C LEU A 65 1.62 -0.96 -5.75
N VAL A 66 1.55 -1.56 -6.94
CA VAL A 66 2.10 -0.95 -8.16
C VAL A 66 1.46 0.40 -8.44
N LYS A 67 0.13 0.52 -8.34
CA LYS A 67 -0.57 1.80 -8.49
C LYS A 67 -0.11 2.83 -7.47
N SER A 68 0.01 2.44 -6.20
CA SER A 68 0.45 3.35 -5.13
C SER A 68 1.88 3.86 -5.36
N LEU A 69 2.81 2.98 -5.75
CA LEU A 69 4.18 3.35 -6.08
C LEU A 69 4.24 4.30 -7.28
N LEU A 70 3.45 4.05 -8.33
CA LEU A 70 3.35 4.93 -9.49
C LEU A 70 2.83 6.33 -9.09
N LYS A 71 1.72 6.40 -8.33
CA LYS A 71 1.15 7.66 -7.85
C LYS A 71 2.17 8.47 -7.06
N TRP A 72 2.81 7.85 -6.07
CA TRP A 72 3.81 8.50 -5.23
C TRP A 72 5.03 8.98 -6.02
N SER A 73 5.57 8.12 -6.89
CA SER A 73 6.74 8.46 -7.71
C SER A 73 6.47 9.63 -8.65
N LEU A 74 5.31 9.63 -9.31
CA LEU A 74 4.88 10.70 -10.20
C LEU A 74 4.67 12.02 -9.44
N PHE A 75 4.03 11.96 -8.27
CA PHE A 75 3.87 13.13 -7.41
C PHE A 75 5.22 13.73 -7.00
N CYS A 76 6.13 12.91 -6.46
CA CYS A 76 7.46 13.37 -6.05
C CYS A 76 8.24 13.98 -7.22
N ALA A 77 8.22 13.34 -8.39
CA ALA A 77 8.91 13.83 -9.58
C ALA A 77 8.32 15.15 -10.11
N ALA A 78 6.99 15.21 -10.27
CA ALA A 78 6.30 16.37 -10.83
C ALA A 78 6.38 17.60 -9.90
N THR A 79 6.30 17.39 -8.59
CA THR A 79 6.37 18.46 -7.59
C THR A 79 7.77 18.80 -7.13
N LYS A 80 8.78 18.02 -7.57
CA LYS A 80 10.16 18.07 -7.08
C LYS A 80 10.22 18.01 -5.55
N ARG A 81 9.39 17.16 -4.95
CA ARG A 81 9.28 17.04 -3.49
C ARG A 81 10.66 16.71 -2.90
N PRO A 82 11.19 17.53 -1.98
CA PRO A 82 12.47 17.25 -1.35
C PRO A 82 12.33 16.04 -0.41
N MET A 83 13.27 15.11 -0.52
CA MET A 83 13.36 13.97 0.41
C MET A 83 13.83 14.46 1.78
N ARG A 84 13.12 14.09 2.84
CA ARG A 84 13.50 14.43 4.21
C ARG A 84 14.43 13.35 4.75
N LEU A 85 15.73 13.66 4.83
CA LEU A 85 16.76 12.70 5.25
C LEU A 85 16.95 12.62 6.77
N HIS A 86 16.59 13.69 7.47
CA HIS A 86 16.82 13.81 8.91
C HIS A 86 15.50 13.69 9.65
N PRO A 87 15.36 12.70 10.55
CA PRO A 87 14.19 12.61 11.40
C PRO A 87 14.06 13.84 12.31
N GLN A 88 12.85 14.37 12.40
CA GLN A 88 12.50 15.46 13.31
C GLN A 88 11.66 14.87 14.45
N TRP A 89 12.31 14.26 15.43
CA TRP A 89 11.62 13.52 16.50
C TRP A 89 11.04 14.40 17.60
N GLN A 90 11.55 15.62 17.79
CA GLN A 90 11.13 16.47 18.91
C GLN A 90 9.60 16.66 18.98
N PRO A 91 8.88 16.97 17.87
CA PRO A 91 7.42 17.08 17.91
C PRO A 91 6.71 15.80 18.35
N PHE A 92 7.27 14.62 18.04
CA PHE A 92 6.72 13.35 18.50
C PHE A 92 6.98 13.15 20.00
N PHE A 93 8.19 13.50 20.48
CA PHE A 93 8.49 13.39 21.91
C PHE A 93 7.68 14.38 22.76
N ASP A 94 7.43 15.59 22.26
CA ASP A 94 6.59 16.58 22.96
C ASP A 94 5.16 16.05 23.18
N ILE A 95 4.60 15.31 22.22
CA ILE A 95 3.28 14.65 22.37
C ILE A 95 3.40 13.43 23.29
N ALA A 96 4.49 12.67 23.21
CA ALA A 96 4.72 11.50 24.05
C ALA A 96 4.78 11.88 25.54
N ASP A 97 5.42 13.00 25.86
CA ASP A 97 5.64 13.51 27.22
C ASP A 97 4.39 14.20 27.81
N ASP A 98 3.37 14.49 27.01
CA ASP A 98 2.11 15.05 27.53
C ASP A 98 1.27 13.96 28.22
N ASN A 99 1.40 13.90 29.55
CA ASN A 99 0.69 12.96 30.41
C ASN A 99 -0.82 13.22 30.53
N ARG A 100 -1.35 14.30 29.96
CA ARG A 100 -2.79 14.60 29.96
C ARG A 100 -3.53 13.91 28.82
N LEU A 101 -2.81 13.45 27.79
CA LEU A 101 -3.40 12.84 26.60
C LEU A 101 -3.49 11.32 26.77
N SER A 102 -4.63 10.77 26.39
CA SER A 102 -4.79 9.34 26.12
C SER A 102 -3.96 8.91 24.91
N PHE A 103 -3.75 7.60 24.74
CA PHE A 103 -3.02 7.08 23.60
C PHE A 103 -3.68 7.43 22.26
N ASP A 104 -5.01 7.38 22.18
CA ASP A 104 -5.74 7.71 20.95
C ASP A 104 -5.60 9.20 20.61
N GLU A 105 -5.66 10.09 21.60
CA GLU A 105 -5.40 11.52 21.39
C GLU A 105 -3.95 11.79 20.96
N LYS A 106 -2.98 11.04 21.49
CA LYS A 106 -1.59 11.10 21.03
C LYS A 106 -1.48 10.63 19.58
N LEU A 107 -2.12 9.51 19.23
CA LEU A 107 -2.11 8.95 17.89
C LEU A 107 -2.69 9.92 16.86
N ASP A 108 -3.78 10.61 17.20
CA ASP A 108 -4.38 11.65 16.34
C ASP A 108 -3.40 12.81 16.10
N LYS A 109 -2.72 13.28 17.15
CA LYS A 109 -1.70 14.34 17.03
C LYS A 109 -0.47 13.88 16.24
N TYR A 110 -0.03 12.63 16.42
CA TYR A 110 1.05 12.07 15.61
C TYR A 110 0.65 11.99 14.12
N ASP A 111 -0.60 11.61 13.82
CA ASP A 111 -1.07 11.51 12.43
C ASP A 111 -1.09 12.88 11.75
N VAL A 112 -1.37 13.98 12.47
CA VAL A 112 -1.24 15.34 11.93
C VAL A 112 0.19 15.61 11.45
N ILE A 113 1.19 15.35 12.29
CA ILE A 113 2.62 15.50 11.90
C ILE A 113 2.95 14.60 10.71
N ALA A 114 2.44 13.36 10.71
CA ALA A 114 2.70 12.42 9.64
C ALA A 114 2.05 12.83 8.30
N ARG A 115 0.84 13.38 8.33
CA ARG A 115 0.16 13.90 7.13
C ARG A 115 0.90 15.10 6.54
N GLU A 116 1.39 16.00 7.38
CA GLU A 116 2.28 17.10 6.96
C GLU A 116 3.63 16.60 6.45
N HIS A 117 4.15 15.49 7.01
CA HIS A 117 5.35 14.85 6.49
C HIS A 117 5.17 14.43 5.04
N PHE A 118 4.08 13.73 4.73
CA PHE A 118 3.83 13.15 3.41
C PHE A 118 3.10 14.07 2.42
N ASP A 119 2.85 15.33 2.77
CA ASP A 119 2.04 16.25 1.97
C ASP A 119 0.68 15.62 1.58
N ALA A 120 0.04 14.91 2.52
CA ALA A 120 -1.02 13.95 2.24
C ALA A 120 -2.20 14.53 1.45
N ASP A 121 -2.63 15.76 1.78
CA ASP A 121 -3.74 16.43 1.10
C ASP A 121 -3.36 16.82 -0.33
N ARG A 122 -2.20 17.45 -0.50
CA ARG A 122 -1.65 17.82 -1.82
C ARG A 122 -1.39 16.59 -2.71
N PHE A 123 -0.98 15.47 -2.11
CA PHE A 123 -0.84 14.20 -2.82
C PHE A 123 -2.19 13.67 -3.33
N SER A 124 -3.24 13.75 -2.50
CA SER A 124 -4.59 13.36 -2.90
C SER A 124 -5.10 14.22 -4.05
N GLU A 125 -4.99 15.55 -3.91
CA GLU A 125 -5.39 16.51 -4.93
C GLU A 125 -4.66 16.27 -6.26
N PHE A 126 -3.34 16.03 -6.20
CA PHE A 126 -2.54 15.70 -7.38
C PHE A 126 -3.03 14.43 -8.09
N CYS A 127 -3.37 13.39 -7.32
CA CYS A 127 -3.88 12.14 -7.89
C CYS A 127 -5.24 12.33 -8.57
N ASP A 128 -6.14 13.09 -7.93
CA ASP A 128 -7.48 13.35 -8.45
C ASP A 128 -7.43 14.21 -9.71
N GLU A 129 -6.56 15.22 -9.76
CA GLU A 129 -6.41 16.12 -10.90
C GLU A 129 -5.67 15.47 -12.07
N HIS A 130 -4.53 14.82 -11.82
CA HIS A 130 -3.60 14.41 -12.87
C HIS A 130 -3.62 12.92 -13.20
N LEU A 131 -4.15 12.07 -12.32
CA LEU A 131 -4.16 10.62 -12.50
C LEU A 131 -5.57 9.99 -12.55
N PRO A 132 -6.63 10.66 -13.06
CA PRO A 132 -8.00 10.13 -13.00
C PRO A 132 -8.18 8.83 -13.81
N HIS A 133 -7.33 8.59 -14.80
CA HIS A 133 -7.39 7.40 -15.67
C HIS A 133 -6.46 6.27 -15.26
N LEU A 134 -5.63 6.46 -14.22
CA LEU A 134 -4.61 5.48 -13.84
C LEU A 134 -5.21 4.12 -13.45
N ASP A 135 -6.33 4.12 -12.72
CA ASP A 135 -6.98 2.88 -12.32
C ASP A 135 -7.46 2.07 -13.54
N ARG A 136 -7.96 2.74 -14.57
CA ARG A 136 -8.38 2.07 -15.81
C ARG A 136 -7.18 1.51 -16.59
N LEU A 137 -6.11 2.29 -16.71
CA LEU A 137 -4.88 1.85 -17.36
C LEU A 137 -4.28 0.62 -16.67
N ALA A 138 -4.24 0.62 -15.34
CA ALA A 138 -3.77 -0.51 -14.55
C ALA A 138 -4.67 -1.74 -14.77
N LEU A 139 -6.00 -1.58 -14.71
CA LEU A 139 -6.96 -2.64 -14.97
C LEU A 139 -6.72 -3.32 -16.33
N ASP A 140 -6.46 -2.52 -17.37
CA ASP A 140 -6.19 -3.02 -18.72
C ASP A 140 -4.81 -3.72 -18.79
N TYR A 141 -3.75 -3.11 -18.25
CA TYR A 141 -2.39 -3.66 -18.24
C TYR A 141 -2.30 -5.03 -17.54
N PHE A 142 -2.90 -5.16 -16.35
CA PHE A 142 -2.86 -6.42 -15.59
C PHE A 142 -3.64 -7.56 -16.26
N GLY A 143 -4.40 -7.28 -17.33
CA GLY A 143 -5.06 -8.28 -18.17
C GLY A 143 -4.25 -8.75 -19.36
N THR A 144 -3.06 -8.18 -19.59
CA THR A 144 -2.27 -8.46 -20.80
C THR A 144 -1.44 -9.73 -20.70
N GLN A 145 -1.13 -10.32 -21.85
CA GLN A 145 -0.16 -11.41 -21.94
C GLN A 145 1.22 -11.00 -21.42
N ALA A 146 1.64 -9.74 -21.64
CA ALA A 146 2.90 -9.22 -21.12
C ALA A 146 2.97 -9.27 -19.58
N PHE A 147 1.87 -8.98 -18.88
CA PHE A 147 1.83 -9.14 -17.42
C PHE A 147 1.88 -10.62 -17.02
N ARG A 148 1.15 -11.50 -17.72
CA ARG A 148 1.23 -12.96 -17.47
C ARG A 148 2.65 -13.49 -17.67
N ASP A 149 3.35 -13.04 -18.70
CA ASP A 149 4.75 -13.40 -18.96
C ASP A 149 5.66 -12.92 -17.84
N ALA A 150 5.46 -11.70 -17.34
CA ALA A 150 6.20 -11.18 -16.18
C ALA A 150 5.97 -12.01 -14.91
N VAL A 151 4.73 -12.47 -14.67
CA VAL A 151 4.42 -13.41 -13.58
C VAL A 151 5.18 -14.72 -13.80
N ARG A 152 5.14 -15.30 -15.01
CA ARG A 152 5.87 -16.53 -15.32
C ARG A 152 7.36 -16.39 -15.07
N THR A 153 7.99 -15.33 -15.58
CA THR A 153 9.42 -15.05 -15.36
C THR A 153 9.75 -15.00 -13.87
N LYS A 154 8.90 -14.34 -13.07
CA LYS A 154 9.11 -14.26 -11.63
C LYS A 154 8.98 -15.62 -10.94
N VAL A 155 7.98 -16.42 -11.33
CA VAL A 155 7.77 -17.77 -10.80
C VAL A 155 8.94 -18.68 -11.17
N SER A 156 9.40 -18.66 -12.42
CA SER A 156 10.55 -19.47 -12.87
C SER A 156 11.85 -19.16 -12.13
N ALA A 157 11.99 -17.96 -11.58
CA ALA A 157 13.15 -17.58 -10.78
C ALA A 157 13.10 -18.10 -9.33
N LEU A 158 11.94 -18.54 -8.83
CA LEU A 158 11.72 -18.88 -7.42
C LEU A 158 11.27 -20.33 -7.19
N TYR A 159 10.55 -20.92 -8.15
CA TYR A 159 9.91 -22.22 -8.03
C TYR A 159 10.61 -23.28 -8.89
N PRO A 160 10.58 -24.56 -8.49
CA PRO A 160 11.11 -25.64 -9.29
C PRO A 160 10.33 -25.80 -10.60
N GLU A 161 11.01 -26.31 -11.64
CA GLU A 161 10.52 -26.33 -13.03
C GLU A 161 9.11 -26.91 -13.18
N HIS A 162 8.84 -28.02 -12.48
CA HIS A 162 7.55 -28.73 -12.55
C HIS A 162 6.38 -28.00 -11.89
N GLU A 163 6.63 -26.95 -11.10
CA GLU A 163 5.58 -26.14 -10.44
C GLU A 163 5.35 -24.79 -11.14
N ILE A 164 6.18 -24.42 -12.12
CA ILE A 164 6.14 -23.10 -12.75
C ILE A 164 4.78 -22.79 -13.35
N ASP A 165 4.19 -23.73 -14.10
CA ASP A 165 2.89 -23.52 -14.75
C ASP A 165 1.78 -23.34 -13.70
N GLN A 166 1.75 -24.19 -12.68
CA GLN A 166 0.78 -24.13 -11.60
C GLN A 166 0.82 -22.78 -10.87
N PHE A 167 2.01 -22.33 -10.45
CA PHE A 167 2.13 -21.08 -9.71
C PHE A 167 1.98 -19.84 -10.59
N THR A 168 2.34 -19.92 -11.88
CA THR A 168 2.03 -18.84 -12.84
C THR A 168 0.52 -18.62 -12.92
N GLU A 169 -0.26 -19.69 -13.12
CA GLU A 169 -1.72 -19.60 -13.19
C GLU A 169 -2.33 -19.18 -11.86
N HIS A 170 -1.79 -19.66 -10.73
CA HIS A 170 -2.26 -19.27 -9.40
C HIS A 170 -2.13 -17.75 -9.17
N PHE A 171 -0.93 -17.20 -9.35
CA PHE A 171 -0.69 -15.78 -9.08
C PHE A 171 -1.34 -14.86 -10.10
N PHE A 172 -1.30 -15.24 -11.39
CA PHE A 172 -2.02 -14.50 -12.42
C PHE A 172 -3.53 -14.52 -12.16
N GLY A 173 -4.10 -15.67 -11.79
CA GLY A 173 -5.50 -15.82 -11.44
C GLY A 173 -5.94 -14.95 -10.26
N LEU A 174 -5.12 -14.82 -9.21
CA LEU A 174 -5.40 -13.90 -8.09
C LEU A 174 -5.43 -12.44 -8.54
N VAL A 175 -4.56 -12.05 -9.47
CA VAL A 175 -4.61 -10.71 -10.08
C VAL A 175 -5.81 -10.55 -11.01
N GLN A 176 -6.23 -11.59 -11.75
CA GLN A 176 -7.47 -11.55 -12.54
C GLN A 176 -8.69 -11.40 -11.64
N PHE A 177 -8.68 -12.03 -10.46
CA PHE A 177 -9.72 -11.81 -9.46
C PHE A 177 -9.75 -10.36 -8.97
N TRP A 178 -8.58 -9.75 -8.69
CA TRP A 178 -8.49 -8.31 -8.42
C TRP A 178 -9.08 -7.47 -9.57
N ARG A 179 -8.73 -7.77 -10.83
CA ARG A 179 -9.28 -7.03 -11.99
C ARG A 179 -10.80 -7.07 -12.04
N LYS A 180 -11.41 -8.20 -11.71
CA LYS A 180 -12.88 -8.30 -11.63
C LYS A 180 -13.43 -7.32 -10.58
N THR A 181 -12.90 -7.35 -9.36
CA THR A 181 -13.35 -6.46 -8.28
C THR A 181 -13.11 -4.99 -8.59
N GLU A 182 -12.02 -4.67 -9.29
CA GLU A 182 -11.69 -3.30 -9.69
C GLU A 182 -12.62 -2.81 -10.82
N ALA A 183 -12.98 -3.68 -11.76
CA ALA A 183 -13.97 -3.37 -12.79
C ALA A 183 -15.34 -3.07 -12.18
N ASP A 184 -15.76 -3.86 -11.19
CA ASP A 184 -17.00 -3.64 -10.43
C ASP A 184 -16.97 -2.28 -9.70
N ARG A 185 -15.85 -1.95 -9.02
CA ARG A 185 -15.66 -0.65 -8.35
C ARG A 185 -15.73 0.53 -9.32
N LEU A 186 -15.17 0.38 -10.52
CA LEU A 186 -15.17 1.41 -11.56
C LEU A 186 -16.48 1.48 -12.36
N GLY A 187 -17.41 0.54 -12.15
CA GLY A 187 -18.66 0.45 -12.91
C GLY A 187 -18.44 0.13 -14.40
N VAL A 188 -17.38 -0.59 -14.74
CA VAL A 188 -17.04 -0.95 -16.12
C VAL A 188 -17.19 -2.45 -16.36
N PRO A 189 -17.59 -2.89 -17.56
CA PRO A 189 -17.71 -4.32 -17.85
C PRO A 189 -16.36 -5.03 -17.74
N PHE A 190 -16.31 -6.10 -16.94
CA PHE A 190 -15.14 -6.98 -16.89
C PHE A 190 -15.01 -7.74 -18.22
N ARG A 191 -13.85 -7.60 -18.87
CA ARG A 191 -13.47 -8.39 -20.03
C ARG A 191 -12.39 -9.36 -19.60
N SER A 192 -12.67 -10.65 -19.68
CA SER A 192 -11.64 -11.69 -19.62
C SER A 192 -10.62 -11.37 -20.72
N GLY A 193 -9.35 -11.18 -20.34
CA GLY A 193 -8.28 -11.00 -21.31
C GLY A 193 -8.27 -12.19 -22.27
N THR A 194 -8.02 -11.92 -23.55
CA THR A 194 -7.75 -12.94 -24.58
C THR A 194 -6.43 -13.61 -24.33
#